data_AF-A0A966Y1L6-F1
#
_entry.id   AF-A0A966Y1L6-F1
#
_cell.length_a   1.000
_cell.length_b   1.000
_cell.length_c   1.000
_cell.angle_alpha   90.00
_cell.angle_beta   90.00
_cell.angle_gamma   90.00
#
_symmetry.space_group_name_H-M   'P 1'
#
loop_
_entity.id
_entity.type
_entity.pdbx_description
1 polymer ?
#
loop_
_entity_poly.entity_id
_entity_poly.type
_entity_poly.pdbx_seq_one_letter_code
_entity_poly.pdbx_strand_id
1 'polypeptide(L)'
;MSDQSPARNPFEPSFEQLPDTLPIFPLSGVLLLPGGKLPLNVFEPRYLAMVFDALAGHRMIGMVQPLQPGGYAGDGLPSDDGRPKVHRVGCAGRIVSFNGREARHQALAI
;
A
#
# COMPACT_ATOMS: atom_id res chain seq x y z
N MET A 1 -29.00 3.74 13.43
CA MET A 1 -28.62 2.31 13.48
C MET A 1 -27.26 2.26 14.15
N SER A 2 -27.23 1.83 15.40
CA SER A 2 -26.08 1.91 16.29
C SER A 2 -25.04 0.86 15.88
N ASP A 3 -23.93 1.30 15.30
CA ASP A 3 -22.76 0.48 15.03
C ASP A 3 -22.03 0.21 16.37
N GLN A 4 -22.44 -0.85 17.07
CA GLN A 4 -21.64 -1.44 18.15
C GLN A 4 -20.60 -2.37 17.52
N SER A 5 -19.55 -1.78 16.94
CA SER A 5 -18.34 -2.51 16.56
C SER A 5 -17.36 -2.53 17.75
N PRO A 6 -16.74 -3.68 18.07
CA PRO A 6 -15.94 -3.87 19.27
C PRO A 6 -14.78 -2.87 19.28
N ALA A 7 -14.58 -2.21 20.43
CA ALA A 7 -13.55 -1.21 20.73
C ALA A 7 -12.55 -0.97 19.59
N ARG A 8 -12.96 -0.14 18.61
CA ARG A 8 -12.12 0.26 17.48
C ARG A 8 -10.85 0.83 18.09
N ASN A 9 -9.70 0.28 17.70
CA ASN A 9 -8.42 0.75 18.20
C ASN A 9 -8.39 2.29 18.01
N PRO A 10 -8.09 3.11 19.04
CA PRO A 10 -8.15 4.57 18.93
C PRO A 10 -7.20 5.13 17.86
N PHE A 11 -6.28 4.30 17.35
CA PHE A 11 -5.42 4.61 16.24
C PHE A 11 -5.95 4.13 14.88
N GLU A 12 -7.13 3.53 14.76
CA GLU A 12 -7.76 3.19 13.48
C GLU A 12 -8.54 4.40 12.95
N PRO A 13 -8.29 4.83 11.70
CA PRO A 13 -9.03 5.93 11.11
C PRO A 13 -10.52 5.57 11.01
N SER A 14 -11.39 6.53 11.33
CA SER A 14 -12.81 6.42 10.98
C SER A 14 -12.97 6.44 9.46
N PHE A 15 -14.12 5.97 8.96
CA PHE A 15 -14.38 5.99 7.51
C PHE A 15 -14.29 7.39 6.91
N GLU A 16 -14.65 8.41 7.69
CA GLU A 16 -14.59 9.83 7.31
C GLU A 16 -13.16 10.38 7.22
N GLN A 17 -12.19 9.69 7.84
CA GLN A 17 -10.77 10.07 7.81
C GLN A 17 -9.99 9.36 6.70
N LEU A 18 -10.64 8.47 5.95
CA LEU A 18 -10.03 7.82 4.80
C LEU A 18 -9.97 8.81 3.63
N PRO A 19 -8.84 8.92 2.93
CA PRO A 19 -8.71 9.79 1.77
C PRO A 19 -9.52 9.23 0.61
N ASP A 20 -10.12 10.13 -0.18
CA ASP A 20 -10.88 9.77 -1.38
C ASP A 20 -10.00 9.13 -2.46
N THR A 21 -8.71 9.41 -2.44
CA THR A 21 -7.72 8.88 -3.39
C THR A 21 -6.53 8.31 -2.64
N LEU A 22 -6.12 7.10 -3.00
CA LEU A 22 -4.96 6.43 -2.45
C LEU A 22 -3.98 6.05 -3.55
N PRO A 23 -2.66 6.27 -3.36
CA PRO A 23 -1.68 5.66 -4.22
C PRO A 23 -1.74 4.13 -4.06
N ILE A 24 -1.67 3.41 -5.18
CA ILE A 24 -1.73 1.95 -5.18
C ILE A 24 -0.34 1.36 -5.39
N PHE A 25 0.04 0.43 -4.52
CA PHE A 25 1.23 -0.40 -4.66
C PHE A 25 0.80 -1.79 -5.15
N PRO A 26 1.06 -2.13 -6.43
CA PRO A 26 0.78 -3.46 -6.94
C PRO A 26 1.76 -4.45 -6.31
N LEU A 27 1.22 -5.48 -5.66
CA LEU A 27 2.02 -6.51 -5.02
C LEU A 27 1.59 -7.89 -5.51
N SER A 28 2.47 -8.56 -6.25
CA SER A 28 2.28 -9.96 -6.65
C SER A 28 2.75 -10.91 -5.56
N GLY A 29 2.08 -12.06 -5.43
CA GLY A 29 2.52 -13.17 -4.57
C GLY A 29 2.28 -13.01 -3.07
N VAL A 30 1.72 -11.88 -2.61
CA VAL A 30 1.36 -11.64 -1.22
C VAL A 30 -0.02 -10.97 -1.12
N LEU A 31 -0.74 -11.25 -0.03
CA LEU A 31 -2.00 -10.60 0.33
C LEU A 31 -1.86 -9.99 1.73
N LEU A 32 -2.16 -8.69 1.86
CA LEU A 32 -2.29 -8.04 3.15
C LEU A 32 -3.70 -8.29 3.68
N LEU A 33 -3.80 -8.85 4.89
CA LEU A 33 -5.08 -8.99 5.61
C LEU A 33 -5.23 -7.89 6.66
N PRO A 34 -6.48 -7.51 7.02
CA PRO A 34 -6.73 -6.54 8.09
C PRO A 34 -6.01 -6.92 9.40
N GLY A 35 -5.26 -5.98 9.98
CA GLY A 35 -4.47 -6.19 11.20
C GLY A 35 -3.14 -6.94 11.01
N GLY A 36 -2.85 -7.42 9.79
CA GLY A 36 -1.55 -7.99 9.45
C GLY A 36 -0.47 -6.91 9.34
N LYS A 37 0.79 -7.29 9.56
CA LYS A 37 1.96 -6.45 9.29
C LYS A 37 2.73 -7.02 8.12
N LEU A 38 3.02 -6.21 7.12
CA LEU A 38 3.78 -6.65 5.95
C LEU A 38 5.05 -5.81 5.77
N PRO A 39 6.24 -6.41 6.00
CA PRO A 39 7.49 -5.78 5.63
C PRO A 39 7.67 -5.87 4.11
N LEU A 40 7.82 -4.71 3.46
CA LEU A 40 8.08 -4.57 2.04
C LEU A 40 9.43 -3.92 1.82
N ASN A 41 10.19 -4.43 0.85
CA ASN A 41 11.40 -3.78 0.37
C ASN A 41 11.04 -2.99 -0.89
N VAL A 42 11.15 -1.67 -0.81
CA VAL A 42 10.88 -0.77 -1.93
C VAL A 42 12.22 -0.18 -2.38
N PHE A 43 12.57 -0.41 -3.64
CA PHE A 43 13.84 0.05 -4.22
C PHE A 43 13.65 0.85 -5.51
N GLU A 44 12.49 0.75 -6.16
CA GLU A 44 12.26 1.48 -7.41
C GLU A 44 11.93 2.96 -7.16
N PRO A 45 12.56 3.91 -7.88
CA PRO A 45 12.37 5.35 -7.67
C PRO A 45 10.91 5.80 -7.69
N ARG A 46 10.07 5.24 -8.57
CA ARG A 46 8.63 5.58 -8.65
C ARG A 46 7.87 5.22 -7.38
N TYR A 47 8.17 4.07 -6.78
CA TYR A 47 7.52 3.63 -5.56
C TYR A 47 8.09 4.33 -4.33
N LEU A 48 9.37 4.70 -4.36
CA LEU A 48 9.95 5.55 -3.33
C LEU A 48 9.28 6.92 -3.29
N ALA A 49 9.11 7.57 -4.44
CA ALA A 49 8.39 8.84 -4.54
C ALA A 49 6.96 8.71 -4.00
N MET A 50 6.26 7.64 -4.37
CA MET A 50 4.91 7.32 -3.87
C MET A 50 4.88 7.14 -2.34
N VAL A 51 5.86 6.43 -1.76
CA VAL A 51 5.96 6.24 -0.30
C VAL A 51 6.24 7.56 0.41
N PHE A 52 7.13 8.40 -0.13
CA PHE A 52 7.41 9.72 0.45
C PHE A 52 6.19 10.65 0.41
N ASP A 53 5.43 10.64 -0.68
CA ASP A 53 4.19 11.40 -0.80
C ASP A 53 3.14 10.94 0.23
N ALA A 54 2.95 9.63 0.35
CA ALA A 54 2.07 9.07 1.38
C ALA A 54 2.54 9.43 2.79
N LEU A 55 3.85 9.37 3.07
CA LEU A 55 4.43 9.73 4.37
C LEU A 55 4.20 11.21 4.74
N ALA A 56 4.23 12.11 3.75
CA ALA A 56 3.96 13.54 3.93
C ALA A 56 2.48 13.84 4.18
N GLY A 57 1.58 13.00 3.67
CA GLY A 57 0.13 13.13 3.84
C GLY A 57 -0.47 12.16 4.87
N HIS A 58 -1.42 11.36 4.40
CA HIS A 58 -2.28 10.48 5.22
C HIS A 58 -1.62 9.15 5.62
N ARG A 59 -0.37 8.89 5.20
CA ARG A 59 0.41 7.66 5.49
C ARG A 59 -0.30 6.37 5.12
N MET A 60 -1.17 6.41 4.12
CA MET A 60 -1.94 5.24 3.65
C MET A 60 -1.59 4.93 2.20
N ILE A 61 -1.51 3.64 1.89
CA ILE A 61 -1.24 3.11 0.57
C ILE A 61 -2.25 1.99 0.31
N GLY A 62 -2.80 1.93 -0.90
CA GLY A 62 -3.63 0.81 -1.33
C GLY A 62 -2.75 -0.35 -1.81
N MET A 63 -2.88 -1.52 -1.20
CA MET A 63 -2.28 -2.76 -1.69
C MET A 63 -3.27 -3.49 -2.57
N VAL A 64 -2.89 -3.76 -3.82
CA VAL A 64 -3.75 -4.45 -4.78
C VAL A 64 -2.95 -5.44 -5.59
N GLN A 65 -3.57 -6.57 -5.92
CA GLN A 65 -2.92 -7.56 -6.77
C GLN A 65 -3.01 -7.15 -8.24
N PRO A 66 -1.94 -7.31 -9.03
CA PRO A 66 -2.01 -7.16 -10.47
C PRO A 66 -2.77 -8.33 -11.12
N LEU A 67 -3.53 -8.07 -12.20
CA LEU A 67 -4.23 -9.11 -12.97
C LEU A 67 -3.25 -10.06 -13.67
N GLN A 68 -2.15 -9.49 -14.17
CA GLN A 68 -1.06 -10.25 -14.77
C GLN A 68 0.18 -10.04 -13.91
N PRO A 69 0.51 -11.00 -13.03
CA PRO A 69 1.73 -10.93 -12.26
C PRO A 69 2.96 -10.99 -13.19
N GLY A 70 3.87 -10.01 -13.05
CA GLY A 70 5.12 -9.94 -13.82
C GLY A 70 5.58 -8.50 -14.03
N GLY A 71 6.84 -8.17 -13.73
CA GLY A 71 7.33 -6.79 -13.73
C GLY A 71 8.63 -6.64 -12.93
N TYR A 72 9.21 -5.43 -12.88
CA TYR A 72 10.53 -5.18 -12.30
C TYR A 72 10.58 -5.18 -10.76
N ALA A 73 9.42 -5.26 -10.08
CA ALA A 73 9.35 -5.41 -8.62
C ALA A 73 8.12 -6.20 -8.13
N GLY A 74 7.62 -7.16 -8.93
CA GLY A 74 6.37 -7.85 -8.61
C GLY A 74 5.14 -6.98 -8.84
N ASP A 75 5.30 -5.85 -9.54
CA ASP A 75 4.21 -5.14 -10.16
C ASP A 75 3.66 -5.93 -11.35
N GLY A 76 2.48 -5.54 -11.83
CA GLY A 76 1.88 -6.18 -13.00
C GLY A 76 2.56 -5.76 -14.29
N LEU A 77 2.37 -6.55 -15.34
CA LEU A 77 2.89 -6.18 -16.66
C LEU A 77 2.27 -4.84 -17.08
N PRO A 78 3.06 -3.87 -17.57
CA PRO A 78 2.52 -2.62 -18.05
C PRO A 78 1.55 -2.91 -19.20
N SER A 79 0.36 -2.30 -19.15
CA SER A 79 -0.58 -2.32 -20.26
C SER A 79 -0.23 -1.25 -21.29
N ASP A 80 -1.03 -1.12 -22.35
CA ASP A 80 -0.82 -0.14 -23.43
C ASP A 80 -0.71 1.32 -22.94
N ASP A 81 -1.27 1.62 -21.77
CA ASP A 81 -1.24 2.92 -21.08
C ASP A 81 -0.07 3.08 -20.08
N GLY A 82 0.84 2.10 -20.02
CA GLY A 82 1.98 2.07 -19.12
C GLY A 82 1.64 1.78 -17.65
N ARG A 83 0.38 1.46 -17.34
CA ARG A 83 -0.07 1.14 -15.98
C ARG A 83 -0.35 -0.36 -15.85
N PRO A 84 0.01 -1.01 -14.73
CA PRO A 84 -0.37 -2.39 -14.51
C PRO A 84 -1.89 -2.48 -14.30
N LYS A 85 -2.54 -3.42 -14.99
CA LYS A 85 -3.93 -3.77 -14.69
C LYS A 85 -3.99 -4.42 -13.31
N VAL A 86 -4.83 -3.88 -12.43
CA VAL A 86 -4.98 -4.34 -11.04
C VAL A 86 -6.42 -4.75 -10.75
N HIS A 87 -6.61 -5.63 -9.77
CA HIS A 87 -7.94 -6.07 -9.36
C HIS A 87 -8.75 -4.89 -8.80
N ARG A 88 -10.09 -4.97 -8.91
CA ARG A 88 -11.00 -3.90 -8.43
C ARG A 88 -11.07 -3.80 -6.89
N VAL A 89 -10.59 -4.82 -6.19
CA VAL A 89 -10.63 -4.91 -4.73
C VAL A 89 -9.20 -5.09 -4.24
N GLY A 90 -8.85 -4.34 -3.20
CA GLY A 90 -7.56 -4.39 -2.52
C GLY A 90 -7.73 -3.99 -1.05
N CYS A 91 -6.61 -3.85 -0.34
CA CYS A 91 -6.60 -3.47 1.07
C CYS A 91 -5.87 -2.14 1.27
N ALA A 92 -6.47 -1.23 2.03
CA ALA A 92 -5.77 -0.05 2.49
C ALA A 92 -4.84 -0.43 3.64
N GLY A 93 -3.57 -0.08 3.50
CA GLY A 93 -2.56 -0.30 4.49
C GLY A 93 -1.96 1.02 4.97
N ARG A 94 -1.69 1.12 6.27
CA ARG A 94 -1.08 2.32 6.85
C ARG A 94 0.40 2.08 7.09
N ILE A 95 1.23 3.02 6.67
CA ILE A 95 2.66 3.00 6.96
C ILE A 95 2.87 3.18 8.46
N VAL A 96 3.33 2.12 9.13
CA VAL A 96 3.63 2.13 10.57
C VAL A 96 5.11 2.37 10.86
N SER A 97 5.99 2.01 9.93
CA SER A 97 7.42 2.26 10.06
C SER A 97 8.08 2.34 8.68
N PHE A 98 9.07 3.21 8.57
CA PHE A 98 9.90 3.37 7.39
C PHE A 98 11.36 3.42 7.83
N ASN A 99 12.20 2.58 7.23
CA ASN A 99 13.61 2.51 7.54
C ASN A 99 14.43 2.57 6.25
N GLY A 100 15.15 3.67 6.05
CA GLY A 100 16.14 3.80 4.99
C GLY A 100 17.52 3.44 5.52
N ARG A 101 17.97 2.20 5.27
CA ARG A 101 19.35 1.80 5.57
C ARG A 101 20.16 1.81 4.28
N GLU A 102 20.80 2.93 4.01
CA GLU A 102 21.58 3.19 2.79
C GLU A 102 20.77 3.05 1.49
N ALA A 103 21.26 3.64 0.40
CA ALA A 103 20.50 3.90 -0.83
C ALA A 103 19.90 2.67 -1.55
N ARG A 104 20.10 1.44 -1.04
CA ARG A 104 19.79 0.19 -1.73
C ARG A 104 18.57 -0.57 -1.19
N HIS A 105 18.17 -0.35 0.07
CA HIS A 105 17.03 -1.07 0.66
C HIS A 105 16.23 -0.19 1.60
N GLN A 106 15.05 0.25 1.15
CA GLN A 106 14.08 0.92 2.02
C GLN A 106 13.01 -0.08 2.45
N ALA A 107 12.96 -0.33 3.75
CA ALA A 107 11.99 -1.24 4.34
C ALA A 107 10.78 -0.46 4.83
N LEU A 108 9.61 -0.87 4.37
CA LEU A 108 8.32 -0.31 4.74
C LEU A 108 7.55 -1.36 5.53
N ALA A 109 7.09 -1.02 6.73
CA ALA A 109 6.11 -1.82 7.42
C ALA A 109 4.75 -1.16 7.27
N ILE A 110 3.82 -1.92 6.68
CA ILE A 110 2.41 -1.58 6.57
C ILE A 110 1.62 -2.44 7.57
#